data_AF-A0A1I6HTA0-F1
#
_entry.id   AF-A0A1I6HTA0-F1
#
_cell.length_a   1.000
_cell.length_b   1.000
_cell.length_c   1.000
_cell.angle_alpha   90.00
_cell.angle_beta   90.00
_cell.angle_gamma   90.00
#
_symmetry.space_group_name_H-M   'P 1'
#
loop_
_entity.id
_entity.type
_entity.pdbx_description
1 polymer ?
#
loop_
_entity_poly.entity_id
_entity_poly.type
_entity_poly.pdbx_seq_one_letter_code
_entity_poly.pdbx_strand_id
1 'polypeptide(L)'
;MQENDVTEFVLNLVNEMALDSNITVQSNIKADVNIDSIGWLRCLIRLEEKYQCSFSPEFLIDNSINTIQDFIDKINRYLATK
;
A
#
# COMPACT_ATOMS: atom_id res chain seq x y z
N MET A 1 9.71 14.32 -2.97
CA MET A 1 9.70 12.85 -2.82
C MET A 1 9.57 12.28 -4.22
N GLN A 2 10.51 11.45 -4.68
CA GLN A 2 10.43 10.88 -6.03
C GLN A 2 9.46 9.69 -5.99
N GLU A 3 8.54 9.61 -6.96
CA GLU A 3 7.51 8.56 -7.10
C GLU A 3 8.06 7.13 -7.00
N ASN A 4 9.33 6.95 -7.36
CA ASN A 4 10.07 5.69 -7.25
C ASN A 4 10.26 5.20 -5.79
N ASP A 5 10.39 6.11 -4.82
CA ASP A 5 10.62 5.76 -3.40
C ASP A 5 9.35 5.16 -2.75
N VAL A 6 8.17 5.69 -3.10
CA VAL A 6 6.89 5.16 -2.60
C VAL A 6 6.60 3.79 -3.20
N THR A 7 6.81 3.65 -4.50
CA THR A 7 6.59 2.40 -5.22
C THR A 7 7.43 1.27 -4.61
N GLU A 8 8.74 1.50 -4.46
CA GLU A 8 9.66 0.49 -3.91
C GLU A 8 9.29 0.15 -2.46
N PHE A 9 9.01 1.15 -1.62
CA PHE A 9 8.66 0.90 -0.22
C PHE A 9 7.37 0.11 -0.07
N VAL A 10 6.30 0.47 -0.79
CA VAL A 10 5.01 -0.23 -0.74
C VAL A 10 5.15 -1.66 -1.24
N LEU A 11 5.86 -1.89 -2.34
CA LEU A 11 6.09 -3.25 -2.85
C LEU A 11 6.86 -4.12 -1.85
N ASN A 12 7.92 -3.59 -1.26
CA ASN A 12 8.69 -4.31 -0.26
C ASN A 12 7.83 -4.65 0.95
N LEU A 13 7.06 -3.67 1.45
CA LEU A 13 6.17 -3.82 2.59
C LEU A 13 5.08 -4.87 2.34
N VAL A 14 4.46 -4.84 1.17
CA VAL A 14 3.44 -5.80 0.78
C VAL A 14 4.04 -7.20 0.61
N ASN A 15 5.22 -7.33 -0.01
CA ASN A 15 5.91 -8.62 -0.13
C ASN A 15 6.38 -9.18 1.23
N GLU A 16 6.74 -8.32 2.19
CA GLU A 16 7.07 -8.75 3.56
C GLU A 16 5.84 -9.28 4.32
N MET A 17 4.65 -8.77 4.01
CA MET A 17 3.40 -9.09 4.71
C MET A 17 2.60 -10.19 4.03
N ALA A 18 2.68 -10.30 2.71
CA ALA A 18 2.02 -11.34 1.94
C ALA A 18 2.64 -12.70 2.26
N LEU A 19 1.80 -13.72 2.36
CA LEU A 19 2.26 -15.10 2.52
C LEU A 19 2.99 -15.61 1.27
N ASP A 20 2.73 -15.00 0.11
CA ASP A 20 3.33 -15.33 -1.18
C ASP A 20 4.39 -14.30 -1.58
N SER A 21 5.57 -14.80 -1.97
CA SER A 21 6.67 -14.00 -2.48
C SER A 21 6.58 -13.91 -4.00
N ASN A 22 6.04 -12.82 -4.55
CA ASN A 22 6.17 -12.32 -5.94
C ASN A 22 5.14 -11.22 -6.28
N ILE A 23 4.76 -10.38 -5.30
CA ILE A 23 3.79 -9.31 -5.55
C ILE A 23 4.43 -8.20 -6.39
N THR A 24 3.74 -7.79 -7.46
CA THR A 24 4.15 -6.72 -8.37
C THR A 24 3.11 -5.60 -8.35
N VAL A 25 3.41 -4.46 -8.99
CA VAL A 25 2.45 -3.34 -9.09
C VAL A 25 1.16 -3.71 -9.82
N GLN A 26 1.21 -4.69 -10.72
CA GLN A 26 0.04 -5.16 -11.47
C GLN A 26 -0.78 -6.23 -10.72
N SER A 27 -0.26 -6.75 -9.61
CA SER A 27 -0.94 -7.75 -8.80
C SER A 27 -2.25 -7.18 -8.25
N ASN A 28 -3.31 -7.97 -8.36
CA ASN A 28 -4.62 -7.63 -7.82
C ASN A 28 -4.61 -7.77 -6.29
N ILE A 29 -5.00 -6.71 -5.58
CA ILE A 29 -4.97 -6.66 -4.12
C ILE A 29 -5.89 -7.69 -3.47
N LYS A 30 -6.99 -8.09 -4.13
CA LYS A 30 -7.98 -9.00 -3.57
C LYS A 30 -7.74 -10.45 -3.99
N ALA A 31 -7.20 -10.67 -5.18
CA ALA A 31 -7.02 -12.01 -5.75
C ALA A 31 -5.61 -12.55 -5.58
N ASP A 32 -4.59 -11.69 -5.70
CA ASP A 32 -3.18 -12.11 -5.74
C ASP A 32 -2.44 -11.82 -4.43
N VAL A 33 -2.94 -10.88 -3.61
CA VAL A 33 -2.27 -10.44 -2.38
C VAL A 33 -2.96 -11.04 -1.17
N ASN A 34 -2.37 -12.10 -0.62
CA ASN A 34 -2.89 -12.76 0.57
C ASN A 34 -2.42 -12.05 1.86
N ILE A 35 -3.10 -10.95 2.18
CA ILE A 35 -2.90 -10.16 3.41
C ILE A 35 -4.27 -9.96 4.09
N ASP A 36 -4.36 -10.31 5.37
CA ASP A 36 -5.58 -10.11 6.15
C ASP A 36 -5.79 -8.65 6.57
N SER A 37 -6.93 -8.36 7.19
CA SER A 37 -7.25 -6.99 7.62
C SER A 37 -6.26 -6.43 8.65
N ILE A 38 -5.63 -7.27 9.47
CA ILE A 38 -4.62 -6.86 10.45
C ILE A 38 -3.31 -6.50 9.73
N GLY A 39 -2.91 -7.29 8.75
CA GLY A 39 -1.75 -7.04 7.90
C GLY A 39 -1.87 -5.71 7.16
N TRP A 40 -3.04 -5.43 6.56
CA TRP A 40 -3.28 -4.14 5.90
C TRP A 40 -3.25 -2.95 6.87
N LEU A 41 -3.76 -3.10 8.10
CA LEU A 41 -3.61 -2.06 9.12
C LEU A 41 -2.15 -1.83 9.51
N ARG A 42 -1.36 -2.91 9.65
CA ARG A 42 0.09 -2.80 9.88
C ARG A 42 0.81 -2.14 8.71
N CYS A 43 0.36 -2.38 7.47
CA CYS A 43 0.87 -1.71 6.28
C CYS A 43 0.69 -0.20 6.40
N LEU A 44 -0.53 0.27 6.75
CA LEU A 44 -0.78 1.69 6.98
C LEU A 44 0.12 2.27 8.07
N ILE A 45 0.25 1.61 9.24
CA ILE A 45 1.09 2.10 10.34
C ILE A 45 2.55 2.30 9.87
N ARG A 46 3.12 1.36 9.11
CA ARG A 46 4.49 1.49 8.61
C ARG A 46 4.64 2.60 7.57
N LEU A 47 3.58 2.88 6.79
CA LEU A 47 3.54 4.05 5.90
C LEU A 47 3.46 5.36 6.70
N GLU A 48 2.67 5.41 7.77
CA GLU A 48 2.58 6.56 8.69
C GLU A 48 3.95 6.88 9.31
N GLU A 49 4.65 5.86 9.81
CA GLU A 49 5.99 5.97 10.37
C GLU A 49 7.02 6.47 9.32
N LYS A 50 7.00 5.89 8.10
CA LYS A 50 7.94 6.25 7.03
C LYS A 50 7.75 7.69 6.55
N TYR A 51 6.49 8.11 6.35
CA TYR A 51 6.16 9.41 5.76
C TYR A 51 5.75 10.47 6.77
N GLN A 52 5.84 10.17 8.07
CA GLN A 52 5.49 11.09 9.17
C GLN A 52 4.09 11.70 8.96
N CYS A 53 3.14 10.83 8.64
CA CYS A 53 1.77 11.22 8.31
C CYS A 53 0.76 10.32 9.00
N SER A 54 -0.54 10.60 8.81
CA SER A 54 -1.59 9.71 9.29
C SER A 54 -2.54 9.35 8.15
N PHE A 55 -2.90 8.09 8.02
CA PHE A 55 -3.86 7.59 7.05
C PHE A 55 -5.14 7.18 7.79
N SER A 56 -6.30 7.59 7.27
CA SER A 56 -7.60 7.06 7.76
C SER A 56 -7.69 5.57 7.43
N PRO A 57 -8.24 4.70 8.28
CA PRO A 57 -8.51 3.29 7.93
C PRO A 57 -9.37 3.14 6.66
N GLU A 58 -10.21 4.14 6.36
CA GLU A 58 -11.02 4.21 5.13
C GLU A 58 -10.17 4.19 3.85
N PHE A 59 -8.86 4.47 3.95
CA PHE A 59 -7.93 4.37 2.84
C PHE A 59 -7.91 2.98 2.21
N LEU A 60 -8.15 1.93 3.02
CA LEU A 60 -8.19 0.52 2.62
C LEU A 60 -9.58 0.05 2.15
N ILE A 61 -10.65 0.79 2.46
CA ILE A 61 -12.05 0.38 2.21
C ILE A 61 -12.51 0.82 0.80
N ASP A 62 -11.64 1.49 0.06
CA ASP A 62 -11.95 2.07 -1.23
C ASP A 62 -12.03 1.02 -2.34
N ASN A 63 -13.24 0.82 -2.87
CA ASN A 63 -13.52 -0.14 -3.93
C ASN A 63 -12.84 0.22 -5.26
N SER A 64 -12.28 1.42 -5.42
CA SER A 64 -11.51 1.78 -6.62
C SER A 64 -10.11 1.17 -6.65
N ILE A 65 -9.63 0.62 -5.54
CA ILE A 65 -8.28 0.04 -5.45
C ILE A 65 -8.37 -1.44 -5.85
N ASN A 66 -7.88 -1.76 -7.05
CA ASN A 66 -7.88 -3.13 -7.58
C ASN A 66 -6.49 -3.74 -7.62
N THR A 67 -5.48 -2.93 -7.90
CA THR A 67 -4.08 -3.33 -8.04
C THR A 67 -3.19 -2.65 -6.99
N ILE A 68 -1.98 -3.16 -6.81
CA ILE A 68 -0.96 -2.51 -5.98
C ILE A 68 -0.60 -1.13 -6.53
N GLN A 69 -0.59 -0.95 -7.86
CA GLN A 69 -0.40 0.37 -8.47
C GLN A 69 -1.49 1.35 -8.03
N ASP A 70 -2.76 0.96 -8.03
CA ASP A 70 -3.86 1.84 -7.59
C ASP A 70 -3.66 2.30 -6.14
N PHE A 71 -3.16 1.41 -5.28
CA PHE A 71 -2.85 1.72 -3.88
C PHE A 71 -1.68 2.70 -3.76
N ILE A 72 -0.60 2.47 -4.51
CA ILE A 72 0.56 3.37 -4.60
C ILE A 72 0.12 4.76 -5.10
N ASP A 73 -0.68 4.82 -6.17
CA ASP A 73 -1.17 6.07 -6.75
C ASP A 73 -2.05 6.84 -5.76
N LYS A 74 -2.84 6.13 -4.95
CA LYS A 74 -3.63 6.73 -3.88
C LYS A 74 -2.72 7.32 -2.78
N ILE A 75 -1.69 6.59 -2.36
CA ILE A 75 -0.70 7.08 -1.38
C ILE A 75 0.03 8.31 -1.93
N ASN A 76 0.52 8.25 -3.17
CA ASN A 76 1.22 9.37 -3.81
C ASN A 76 0.34 10.62 -3.88
N ARG A 77 -0.93 10.48 -4.28
CA ARG A 77 -1.89 11.59 -4.29
C ARG A 77 -2.09 12.18 -2.90
N TYR A 78 -2.25 11.34 -1.88
CA TYR A 78 -2.39 11.80 -0.50
C TYR A 78 -1.16 12.58 -0.03
N LEU A 79 0.04 12.03 -0.25
CA LEU A 79 1.29 12.66 0.17
C LEU A 79 1.59 13.95 -0.59
N ALA A 80 1.10 14.10 -1.83
CA ALA A 80 1.20 15.36 -2.58
C ALA A 80 0.23 16.45 -2.08
N THR A 81 -0.82 16.08 -1.35
CA THR A 81 -1.78 17.04 -0.75
C THR A 81 -1.43 17.46 0.67
N LYS A 82 -0.38 16.87 1.25
CA LYS A 82 0.21 17.26 2.53
C LYS A 82 1.32 18.30 2.34
#